data_AF-A0A800CYG1-F1
#
_entry.id   AF-A0A800CYG1-F1
#
_cell.length_a   1.000
_cell.length_b   1.000
_cell.length_c   1.000
_cell.angle_alpha   90.00
_cell.angle_beta   90.00
_cell.angle_gamma   90.00
#
_symmetry.space_group_name_H-M   'P 1'
#
loop_
_entity.id
_entity.type
_entity.pdbx_description
1 polymer ?
#
loop_
_entity_poly.entity_id
_entity_poly.type
_entity_poly.pdbx_seq_one_letter_code
_entity_poly.pdbx_strand_id
1 'polypeptide(L)' 'MSRKDKRRRYRLTLEYDGTNFSGWQKQKDARTVQGDVLKGAVRVFGEVPMDLQGCGRTDAGVHALE' A
#
# COMPACT_ATOMS: atom_id res chain seq x y z
N MET A 1 3.81 33.13 2.64
CA MET A 1 2.72 32.16 2.88
C MET A 1 2.86 31.03 1.87
N SER A 2 3.44 29.91 2.30
CA SER A 2 3.74 28.77 1.43
C SER A 2 2.44 28.17 0.89
N ARG A 3 2.36 27.98 -0.44
CA ARG A 3 1.28 27.23 -1.08
C ARG A 3 1.23 25.85 -0.41
N LYS A 4 0.20 25.56 0.38
CA LYS A 4 -0.06 24.21 0.84
C LYS A 4 -0.16 23.34 -0.40
N ASP A 5 0.86 22.52 -0.61
CA ASP A 5 0.92 21.50 -1.65
C ASP A 5 -0.39 20.70 -1.59
N LYS A 6 -1.23 20.81 -2.62
CA LYS A 6 -2.55 20.15 -2.67
C LYS A 6 -2.35 18.65 -2.91
N ARG A 7 -1.77 17.95 -1.93
CA ARG A 7 -1.71 16.49 -1.94
C ARG A 7 -3.14 15.94 -1.90
N ARG A 8 -3.50 15.19 -2.92
CA ARG A 8 -4.78 14.48 -2.96
C ARG A 8 -4.69 13.27 -2.03
N ARG A 9 -5.71 13.09 -1.19
CA ARG A 9 -5.86 11.92 -0.33
C ARG A 9 -6.97 11.05 -0.88
N TYR A 10 -6.67 9.77 -1.08
CA TYR A 10 -7.59 8.78 -1.58
C TYR A 10 -7.86 7.74 -0.49
N ARG A 11 -9.09 7.19 -0.47
CA ARG A 11 -9.41 5.97 0.27
C ARG A 11 -9.49 4.83 -0.72
N LEU A 12 -8.84 3.72 -0.39
CA LEU A 12 -8.89 2.48 -1.16
C LEU A 12 -9.55 1.43 -0.27
N THR A 13 -10.48 0.65 -0.83
CA THR A 13 -10.84 -0.64 -0.26
C THR A 13 -10.09 -1.71 -1.03
N LEU A 14 -9.52 -2.69 -0.33
CA LEU A 14 -8.64 -3.70 -0.91
C LEU A 14 -9.08 -5.08 -0.41
N GLU A 15 -9.12 -6.02 -1.35
CA GLU A 15 -9.21 -7.45 -1.07
C GLU A 15 -7.94 -8.12 -1.58
N TYR A 16 -7.49 -9.16 -0.90
CA TYR A 16 -6.34 -9.93 -1.35
C TYR A 16 -6.30 -11.34 -0.78
N ASP A 17 -5.81 -12.24 -1.62
CA ASP A 17 -5.33 -13.54 -1.20
C ASP A 17 -3.92 -13.41 -0.59
N GLY A 18 -3.80 -13.68 0.71
CA GLY A 18 -2.57 -13.58 1.47
C GLY A 18 -1.54 -14.67 1.23
N THR A 19 -1.86 -15.79 0.55
CA THR A 19 -1.01 -17.00 0.51
C THR A 19 0.44 -16.72 0.11
N ASN A 20 0.68 -15.79 -0.82
CA ASN A 20 2.02 -15.48 -1.33
C ASN A 20 2.59 -14.14 -0.81
N PHE A 21 2.02 -13.61 0.27
CA PHE A 21 2.45 -12.38 0.91
C PHE A 21 2.98 -12.63 2.31
N SER A 22 4.11 -12.00 2.63
CA SER A 22 4.70 -11.95 3.97
C SER A 22 4.02 -10.90 4.87
N GLY A 23 2.71 -10.73 4.69
CA GLY A 23 1.86 -9.80 5.43
C GLY A 23 1.66 -8.45 4.75
N TRP A 24 1.03 -7.54 5.50
CA TRP A 24 0.66 -6.21 5.01
C TRP A 24 1.88 -5.31 4.77
N GLN A 25 2.70 -5.12 5.80
CA GLN A 25 3.70 -4.04 5.86
C GLN A 25 4.84 -4.26 4.86
N LYS A 26 5.25 -3.20 4.15
CA LYS A 26 6.41 -3.23 3.23
C LYS A 26 7.67 -3.66 3.98
N GLN A 27 8.39 -4.62 3.38
CA GLN A 27 9.68 -5.11 3.83
C GLN A 27 10.69 -5.04 2.69
N LYS A 28 11.99 -5.12 3.00
CA LYS A 28 13.06 -5.01 2.02
C LYS A 28 13.15 -6.25 1.11
N ASP A 29 13.06 -7.43 1.72
CA ASP A 29 13.42 -8.70 1.07
C ASP A 29 12.22 -9.68 0.98
N ALA A 30 10.99 -9.17 1.10
CA ALA A 30 9.79 -9.98 1.09
C ALA A 30 8.65 -9.32 0.30
N ARG A 31 7.87 -10.14 -0.41
CA ARG A 31 6.66 -9.68 -1.10
C ARG A 31 5.57 -9.41 -0.08
N THR A 32 4.99 -8.22 -0.09
CA THR A 32 4.05 -7.72 0.92
C THR A 32 2.95 -6.91 0.24
N VAL A 33 1.77 -6.84 0.84
CA VAL A 33 0.61 -6.20 0.21
C VAL A 33 0.86 -4.71 0.00
N GLN A 34 1.29 -3.98 1.04
CA GLN A 34 1.63 -2.55 0.95
C GLN A 34 2.74 -2.32 -0.08
N GLY A 35 3.72 -3.22 -0.16
CA GLY A 35 4.80 -3.13 -1.15
C GLY A 35 4.30 -3.22 -2.59
N ASP A 36 3.41 -4.16 -2.89
CA ASP A 36 2.85 -4.32 -4.24
C ASP A 36 1.86 -3.21 -4.60
N VAL A 37 1.05 -2.73 -3.67
CA VAL A 37 0.17 -1.56 -3.88
C VAL A 37 1.01 -0.33 -4.20
N LEU A 38 2.10 -0.07 -3.48
CA LEU A 38 3.00 1.04 -3.76
C LEU A 38 3.68 0.91 -5.13
N LYS A 39 4.12 -0.29 -5.53
CA LYS A 39 4.66 -0.53 -6.89
C LYS A 39 3.62 -0.23 -7.97
N GLY A 40 2.36 -0.64 -7.76
CA GLY A 40 1.25 -0.31 -8.64
C GLY A 40 1.00 1.20 -8.71
N ALA A 41 1.00 1.89 -7.57
CA ALA A 41 0.84 3.33 -7.49
C ALA A 41 1.94 4.08 -8.25
N VAL A 42 3.20 3.64 -8.17
CA VAL A 42 4.31 4.22 -8.96
C VAL A 42 4.04 4.11 -10.46
N ARG A 43 3.47 2.98 -10.93
CA ARG A 43 3.12 2.84 -12.37
C ARG A 43 2.03 3.81 -12.82
N VAL A 44 1.11 4.18 -11.92
CA VAL A 44 -0.02 5.07 -12.23
C VAL A 44 0.36 6.54 -12.08
N PHE A 45 1.10 6.89 -11.03
CA PHE A 45 1.38 8.28 -10.65
C PHE A 45 2.82 8.74 -10.92
N GLY A 46 3.70 7.82 -11.33
CA GLY A 46 5.15 8.05 -11.41
C GLY A 46 5.85 7.98 -10.05
N GLU A 47 7.17 8.19 -10.07
CA GLU A 47 8.01 8.22 -8.86
C GLU A 47 7.86 9.56 -8.15
N VAL A 48 6.75 9.72 -7.43
CA VAL A 48 6.47 10.88 -6.59
C VAL A 48 6.46 10.50 -5.11
N PRO A 49 6.74 11.44 -4.18
CA PRO A 49 6.58 11.18 -2.75
C PRO A 49 5.14 10.75 -2.42
N MET A 50 4.98 9.51 -1.99
CA MET A 50 3.67 8.91 -1.67
C MET A 50 3.70 8.24 -0.29
N ASP A 51 2.56 8.26 0.38
CA ASP A 51 2.33 7.57 1.65
C ASP A 51 1.09 6.66 1.52
N LEU A 52 1.15 5.48 2.13
CA LEU A 52 0.07 4.50 2.11
C LEU A 52 -0.13 3.93 3.52
N GLN A 53 -1.25 4.29 4.13
CA GLN A 53 -1.64 3.84 5.46
C GLN A 53 -2.73 2.77 5.33
N GLY A 54 -2.55 1.65 6.04
CA GLY A 54 -3.56 0.60 6.17
C GLY A 54 -4.47 0.82 7.38
N CYS A 55 -5.68 0.26 7.36
CA CYS A 55 -6.58 0.25 8.52
C CYS A 55 -6.06 -0.67 9.64
N GLY A 56 -5.28 -1.69 9.29
CA GLY A 56 -4.64 -2.64 10.20
C GLY A 56 -3.50 -3.36 9.49
N ARG A 57 -2.62 -4.00 10.26
CA ARG A 57 -1.59 -4.89 9.73
C ARG A 57 -2.11 -6.32 9.78
N THR A 58 -1.84 -7.09 8.74
CA THR A 58 -2.04 -8.54 8.74
C THR A 58 -0.70 -9.26 8.73
N ASP A 59 -0.66 -10.43 9.36
CA ASP A 59 0.48 -11.34 9.33
C ASP A 59 0.61 -12.04 7.97
N ALA A 60 1.72 -12.76 7.78
CA ALA A 60 1.97 -13.53 6.56
C ALA A 60 0.88 -14.58 6.32
N GLY A 61 0.45 -14.73 5.07
CA GLY A 61 -0.58 -15.69 4.68
C GLY A 61 -2.02 -15.26 4.96
N VAL A 62 -2.26 -14.22 5.77
CA VAL A 62 -3.61 -13.77 6.13
C VAL A 62 -4.29 -13.09 4.92
N HIS A 63 -5.52 -13.50 4.63
CA HIS A 63 -6.35 -12.94 3.57
C HIS A 63 -7.16 -11.73 4.08
N ALA A 64 -7.58 -10.87 3.16
CA ALA A 64 -8.55 -9.81 3.44
C ALA A 64 -9.65 -9.82 2.39
N LEU A 65 -10.89 -9.70 2.85
CA LEU A 65 -12.10 -9.56 2.05
C LEU A 65 -12.80 -8.26 2.49
N GLU A 66 -13.51 -7.61 1.58
CA GLU A 66 -14.39 -6.47 1.91
C GLU A 66 -15.67 -6.94 2.60
#